data_AF-A0A4Z0FRZ1-F1
#
_entry.id   AF-A0A4Z0FRZ1-F1
#
_cell.length_a   1.000
_cell.length_b   1.000
_cell.length_c   1.000
_cell.angle_alpha   90.00
_cell.angle_beta   90.00
_cell.angle_gamma   90.00
#
_symmetry.space_group_name_H-M   'P 1'
#
loop_
_entity.id
_entity.type
_entity.pdbx_description
1 polymer ?
#
loop_
_entity_poly.entity_id
_entity_poly.type
_entity_poly.pdbx_seq_one_letter_code
_entity_poly.pdbx_strand_id
1 'polypeptide(L)'
;MTPESGAAPPPRPNNAFRRLRGNRSAAEFAAAVRRAAREIGEQVSCDARYIGRVESGAIRCPNYAYERVFRHMFPGRTLADLGFAPRETVRGRGTCAGTPAHRRSWG
;
A
#
# COMPACT_ATOMS: atom_id res chain seq x y z
N MET A 1 -29.68 -11.07 21.53
CA MET A 1 -29.64 -10.39 20.22
C MET A 1 -28.52 -9.39 20.27
N THR A 2 -27.36 -9.76 19.74
CA THR A 2 -26.14 -8.95 19.71
C THR A 2 -25.65 -9.01 18.26
N PRO A 3 -25.63 -7.92 17.50
CA PRO A 3 -25.01 -7.96 16.19
C PRO A 3 -23.50 -8.09 16.41
N GLU A 4 -22.96 -9.22 15.97
CA GLU A 4 -21.55 -9.53 15.98
C GLU A 4 -20.79 -8.41 15.24
N SER A 5 -19.73 -7.92 15.89
CA SER A 5 -18.81 -6.92 15.35
C SER A 5 -18.50 -7.22 13.89
N GLY A 6 -18.89 -6.31 12.99
CA GLY A 6 -18.63 -6.40 11.57
C GLY A 6 -17.13 -6.43 11.28
N ALA A 7 -16.56 -7.62 11.22
CA ALA A 7 -15.24 -7.83 10.67
C ALA A 7 -15.28 -7.35 9.22
N ALA A 8 -14.60 -6.24 8.94
CA ALA A 8 -14.47 -5.74 7.59
C ALA A 8 -14.01 -6.88 6.68
N PRO A 9 -14.55 -7.00 5.45
CA PRO A 9 -14.19 -8.10 4.56
C PRO A 9 -12.67 -8.18 4.39
N PRO A 10 -12.12 -9.40 4.33
CA PRO A 10 -10.68 -9.60 4.27
C PRO A 10 -10.10 -8.79 3.10
N PRO A 11 -8.90 -8.19 3.27
CA PRO A 11 -8.27 -7.42 2.21
C PRO A 11 -8.14 -8.29 0.96
N ARG A 12 -8.60 -7.75 -0.18
CA ARG A 12 -8.48 -8.44 -1.47
C ARG A 12 -7.01 -8.39 -1.91
N PRO A 13 -6.39 -9.53 -2.26
CA PRO A 13 -5.00 -9.57 -2.67
C PRO A 13 -4.77 -8.78 -3.96
N ASN A 14 -3.67 -8.05 -4.03
CA ASN A 14 -3.25 -7.30 -5.21
C ASN A 14 -2.47 -8.22 -6.18
N ASN A 15 -3.24 -8.95 -6.99
CA ASN A 15 -2.68 -9.84 -8.00
C ASN A 15 -1.98 -9.09 -9.15
N ALA A 16 -2.36 -7.84 -9.43
CA ALA A 16 -1.73 -7.03 -10.47
C ALA A 16 -0.27 -6.70 -10.09
N PHE A 17 -0.05 -6.28 -8.84
CA PHE A 17 1.27 -6.02 -8.30
C PHE A 17 2.12 -7.30 -8.22
N ARG A 18 1.49 -8.42 -7.84
CA ARG A 18 2.15 -9.73 -7.84
C ARG A 18 2.63 -10.13 -9.24
N ARG A 19 1.84 -9.86 -10.29
CA ARG A 19 2.24 -10.09 -11.69
C ARG A 19 3.39 -9.17 -12.13
N LEU A 20 3.40 -7.91 -11.68
CA LEU A 20 4.49 -6.96 -11.97
C LEU A 20 5.81 -7.34 -11.31
N ARG A 21 5.76 -7.90 -10.09
CA ARG A 21 6.93 -8.50 -9.47
C ARG A 21 7.45 -9.70 -10.25
N GLY A 22 6.55 -10.46 -10.87
CA GLY A 22 6.88 -11.65 -11.64
C GLY A 22 7.60 -12.68 -10.77
N ASN A 23 8.70 -13.23 -11.27
CA ASN A 23 9.47 -14.26 -10.56
C ASN A 23 10.48 -13.70 -9.54
N ARG A 24 10.62 -12.38 -9.41
CA ARG A 24 11.53 -11.76 -8.44
C ARG A 24 11.00 -11.98 -7.02
N SER A 25 11.87 -12.21 -6.05
CA SER A 25 11.48 -12.20 -4.64
C SER A 25 10.99 -10.82 -4.20
N ALA A 26 10.25 -10.76 -3.08
CA ALA A 26 9.78 -9.50 -2.52
C ALA A 26 10.94 -8.54 -2.17
N ALA A 27 12.06 -9.08 -1.70
CA ALA A 27 13.25 -8.32 -1.37
C ALA A 27 13.95 -7.74 -2.62
N GLU A 28 14.08 -8.53 -3.68
CA GLU A 28 14.67 -8.07 -4.95
C GLU A 28 13.81 -6.98 -5.59
N PHE A 29 12.49 -7.16 -5.58
CA PHE A 29 11.58 -6.13 -6.07
C PHE A 29 11.68 -4.84 -5.25
N ALA A 30 11.70 -4.95 -3.92
CA ALA A 30 11.88 -3.79 -3.04
C ALA A 30 13.23 -3.08 -3.27
N ALA A 31 14.30 -3.83 -3.57
CA ALA A 31 15.59 -3.25 -3.94
C ALA A 31 15.52 -2.47 -5.25
N ALA A 32 14.84 -3.00 -6.27
CA ALA A 32 14.61 -2.30 -7.53
C ALA A 32 13.79 -1.02 -7.34
N VAL A 33 12.75 -1.06 -6.50
CA VAL A 33 11.95 0.13 -6.13
C VAL A 33 12.81 1.19 -5.45
N ARG A 34 13.62 0.80 -4.46
CA ARG A 34 14.53 1.76 -3.78
C ARG A 34 15.56 2.38 -4.73
N ARG A 35 16.07 1.60 -5.69
CA ARG A 35 16.98 2.11 -6.72
C ARG A 35 16.29 3.13 -7.60
N ALA A 36 15.11 2.81 -8.14
CA ALA A 36 14.31 3.72 -8.95
C ALA A 36 13.95 5.01 -8.18
N ALA A 37 13.66 4.89 -6.87
CA ALA A 37 13.39 6.05 -6.03
C ALA A 37 14.60 6.99 -5.94
N ARG A 38 15.80 6.45 -5.75
CA ARG A 38 17.03 7.25 -5.75
C ARG A 38 17.28 7.94 -7.08
N GLU A 39 16.95 7.29 -8.20
CA GLU A 39 17.09 7.87 -9.54
C GLU A 39 16.22 9.11 -9.75
N ILE A 40 15.04 9.19 -9.09
CA ILE A 40 14.12 10.34 -9.17
C ILE A 40 14.21 11.29 -7.96
N GLY A 41 15.15 11.06 -7.04
CA GLY A 41 15.31 11.88 -5.83
C GLY A 41 14.30 11.61 -4.71
N GLU A 42 13.54 10.52 -4.80
CA GLU A 42 12.59 10.10 -3.76
C GLU A 42 13.24 9.23 -2.69
N GLN A 43 12.95 9.51 -1.43
CA GLN A 43 13.33 8.65 -0.32
C GLN A 43 12.16 7.75 0.09
N VAL A 44 12.26 6.46 -0.22
CA VAL A 44 11.27 5.45 0.17
C VAL A 44 11.91 4.31 0.95
N SER A 45 11.30 3.95 2.07
CA SER A 45 11.71 2.81 2.91
C SER A 45 11.03 1.52 2.44
N CYS A 46 11.11 1.22 1.14
CA CYS A 46 10.49 0.02 0.59
C CYS A 46 11.28 -1.23 0.97
N ASP A 47 10.61 -2.20 1.60
CA ASP A 47 11.19 -3.46 2.04
C ASP A 47 10.26 -4.65 1.71
N ALA A 48 10.75 -5.88 1.90
CA ALA A 48 9.99 -7.09 1.57
C ALA A 48 8.65 -7.21 2.32
N ARG A 49 8.57 -6.72 3.58
CA ARG A 49 7.30 -6.68 4.34
C ARG A 49 6.34 -5.66 3.75
N TYR A 50 6.82 -4.52 3.27
CA TYR A 50 5.97 -3.56 2.56
C TYR A 50 5.36 -4.19 1.31
N ILE A 51 6.17 -4.86 0.49
CA ILE A 51 5.70 -5.57 -0.71
C ILE A 51 4.67 -6.64 -0.34
N GLY A 52 4.92 -7.45 0.70
CA GLY A 52 3.96 -8.45 1.16
C GLY A 52 2.61 -7.85 1.59
N ARG A 53 2.62 -6.68 2.24
CA ARG A 53 1.38 -5.96 2.61
C ARG A 53 0.65 -5.36 1.42
N VAL A 54 1.36 -4.93 0.39
CA VAL A 54 0.77 -4.50 -0.88
C VAL A 54 0.12 -5.68 -1.58
N GLU A 55 0.83 -6.80 -1.72
CA GLU A 55 0.34 -8.00 -2.38
C GLU A 55 -0.84 -8.66 -1.66
N SER A 56 -0.87 -8.61 -0.33
CA SER A 56 -2.02 -9.08 0.45
C SER A 56 -3.21 -8.11 0.42
N GLY A 57 -3.03 -6.89 -0.10
CA GLY A 57 -4.06 -5.86 -0.11
C GLY A 57 -4.28 -5.17 1.24
N ALA A 58 -3.38 -5.39 2.21
CA ALA A 58 -3.36 -4.64 3.46
C ALA A 58 -3.04 -3.15 3.19
N ILE A 59 -2.23 -2.87 2.16
CA ILE A 59 -1.99 -1.51 1.66
C ILE A 59 -2.74 -1.32 0.35
N ARG A 60 -3.81 -0.52 0.41
CA ARG A 60 -4.67 -0.22 -0.75
C ARG A 60 -4.30 1.09 -1.44
N CYS A 61 -3.68 2.03 -0.71
CA CYS A 61 -3.31 3.35 -1.21
C CYS A 61 -1.89 3.72 -0.76
N PRO A 62 -0.89 3.64 -1.65
CA PRO A 62 0.48 4.04 -1.33
C PRO A 62 0.59 5.58 -1.28
N ASN A 63 1.54 6.11 -0.50
CA ASN A 63 1.79 7.56 -0.42
C ASN A 63 2.34 8.10 -1.76
N TYR A 64 2.31 9.42 -1.96
CA TYR A 64 2.70 10.11 -3.20
C TYR A 64 4.15 9.83 -3.60
N ALA A 65 5.06 9.65 -2.65
CA ALA A 65 6.44 9.22 -2.93
C ALA A 65 6.46 7.89 -3.69
N TYR A 66 5.77 6.87 -3.18
CA TYR A 66 5.67 5.57 -3.84
C TYR A 66 4.95 5.65 -5.19
N GLU A 67 3.93 6.51 -5.32
CA GLU A 67 3.26 6.75 -6.60
C GLU A 67 4.25 7.25 -7.66
N ARG A 68 5.09 8.23 -7.32
CA ARG A 68 6.12 8.75 -8.24
C ARG A 68 7.11 7.68 -8.64
N VAL A 69 7.57 6.86 -7.68
CA VAL A 69 8.49 5.75 -7.96
C VAL A 69 7.86 4.71 -8.89
N PHE A 70 6.61 4.31 -8.63
CA PHE A 70 5.96 3.30 -9.47
C PHE A 70 5.66 3.81 -10.88
N ARG A 71 5.27 5.08 -11.04
CA ARG A 71 5.11 5.71 -12.35
C ARG A 71 6.42 5.79 -13.12
N HIS A 72 7.54 6.03 -12.43
CA HIS A 72 8.87 6.01 -13.03
C HIS A 72 9.28 4.61 -13.47
N MET A 73 9.03 3.58 -12.64
CA MET A 73 9.35 2.20 -12.97
C MET A 73 8.45 1.60 -14.06
N PHE A 74 7.19 2.02 -14.11
CA PHE A 74 6.17 1.52 -15.03
C PHE A 74 5.53 2.70 -15.79
N PRO A 75 6.26 3.32 -16.73
CA PRO A 75 5.72 4.43 -17.50
C PRO A 75 4.46 3.99 -18.24
N GLY A 76 3.42 4.83 -18.21
CA GLY A 76 2.13 4.53 -18.81
C GLY A 76 1.18 3.67 -17.97
N ARG A 77 1.58 3.24 -16.76
CA ARG A 77 0.67 2.57 -15.81
C ARG A 77 0.24 3.50 -14.69
N THR A 78 -1.04 3.50 -14.38
CA THR A 78 -1.62 4.20 -13.23
C THR A 78 -1.59 3.33 -11.98
N LEU A 79 -1.79 3.91 -10.80
CA LEU A 79 -1.91 3.13 -9.55
C LEU A 79 -3.00 2.05 -9.63
N ALA A 80 -4.09 2.31 -10.35
CA ALA A 80 -5.16 1.35 -10.57
C ALA A 80 -4.68 0.14 -11.40
N ASP A 81 -3.83 0.36 -12.41
CA ASP A 81 -3.21 -0.71 -13.21
C ASP A 81 -2.23 -1.58 -12.41
N LEU A 82 -1.68 -1.01 -11.33
CA LEU A 82 -0.88 -1.75 -10.34
C LEU A 82 -1.76 -2.44 -9.29
N GLY A 83 -3.08 -2.31 -9.37
CA GLY A 83 -4.06 -2.91 -8.44
C GLY A 83 -4.28 -2.13 -7.14
N PHE A 84 -3.85 -0.87 -7.06
CA PHE A 84 -4.18 0.00 -5.94
C PHE A 84 -5.54 0.68 -6.15
N ALA A 85 -6.21 1.00 -5.05
CA ALA A 85 -7.43 1.79 -5.11
C ALA A 85 -7.10 3.26 -5.44
N PRO A 86 -7.93 3.96 -6.23
CA PRO A 86 -7.80 5.39 -6.40
C PRO A 86 -7.88 6.11 -5.05
N ARG A 87 -7.12 7.19 -4.88
CA ARG A 87 -7.12 8.00 -3.65
C ARG A 87 -8.52 8.51 -3.29
N GLU A 88 -9.31 8.85 -4.29
CA GLU A 88 -10.70 9.31 -4.17
C GLU A 88 -11.58 8.24 -3.51
N THR A 89 -11.41 6.98 -3.91
CA THR A 89 -12.09 5.81 -3.34
C THR A 89 -11.68 5.54 -1.88
N VAL A 90 -10.43 5.84 -1.53
CA VAL A 90 -9.91 5.65 -0.15
C VAL A 90 -10.41 6.76 0.77
N ARG A 91 -10.49 8.01 0.29
CA ARG A 91 -11.09 9.14 1.03
C ARG A 91 -12.58 8.92 1.33
N GLY A 92 -13.33 8.34 0.39
CA GLY A 92 -14.75 8.01 0.59
C GLY A 92 -15.03 6.85 1.56
N ARG A 93 -14.01 6.03 1.89
CA ARG A 93 -14.13 4.83 2.77
C ARG A 93 -13.35 4.98 4.09
N GLY A 94 -12.76 6.14 4.34
CA GLY A 94 -11.81 6.40 5.42
C GLY A 94 -12.39 6.89 6.75
N THR A 95 -13.70 6.77 7.01
CA THR A 95 -14.33 7.22 8.27
C THR A 95 -14.71 6.09 9.23
N CYS A 96 -14.30 4.84 8.98
CA CYS A 96 -14.53 3.74 9.92
C CYS A 96 -13.22 3.00 10.26
N ALA A 97 -12.33 3.70 10.97
CA ALA A 97 -11.30 3.09 11.82
C ALA A 97 -11.24 3.96 13.06
N GLY A 98 -11.72 3.40 14.18
CA GLY A 98 -12.13 4.13 15.35
C GLY A 98 -11.01 4.90 16.05
N THR A 99 -11.36 6.08 16.51
CA THR A 99 -10.82 6.66 17.73
C THR A 99 -11.99 6.67 18.72
N PRO A 100 -11.84 6.11 19.93
CA PRO A 100 -11.36 6.98 21.00
C PRO A 100 -10.35 6.35 21.97
N ALA A 101 -9.48 7.24 22.47
CA ALA A 101 -8.91 7.26 23.81
C ALA A 101 -7.95 6.14 24.23
N HIS A 102 -6.66 6.48 24.27
CA HIS A 102 -5.95 6.35 25.55
C HIS A 102 -5.60 7.74 26.07
N ARG A 103 -6.42 8.20 27.02
CA ARG A 103 -6.15 9.31 27.92
C ARG A 103 -5.31 8.77 29.08
N ARG A 104 -4.57 9.68 29.74
CA ARG A 104 -3.88 9.59 31.05
C ARG A 104 -2.40 9.18 30.95
N SER A 105 -1.43 9.81 31.62
CA SER A 105 -1.45 10.89 32.63
C SER A 105 -0.02 11.44 32.79
N TRP A 106 0.11 12.73 33.06
CA TRP A 106 1.27 13.31 33.75
C TRP A 106 1.45 12.71 35.15
N GLY A 107 2.70 12.69 35.62
CA GLY A 107 3.14 12.43 36.99
C GLY A 107 4.57 12.92 37.13
#